data_AF-C7JF01-F1
#
_entry.id   AF-C7JF01-F1
#
_cell.length_a   1.000
_cell.length_b   1.000
_cell.length_c   1.000
_cell.angle_alpha   90.00
_cell.angle_beta   90.00
_cell.angle_gamma   90.00
#
_symmetry.space_group_name_H-M   'P 1'
#
loop_
_entity.id
_entity.type
_entity.pdbx_description
1 polymer ?
#
loop_
_entity_poly.entity_id
_entity_poly.type
_entity_poly.pdbx_seq_one_letter_code
_entity_poly.pdbx_strand_id
1 'polypeptide(L)'
;MRMSYPSCGAMLTLPEMNQAAKRYEEVPCTWLWSDYTETGPNLLARLLRFLGGIDEYLQNSLHQPNMIEALRPFYIKEFNPIPSQAVIVGLAIVWLDICKLLDADSRYASLVDWERRPQDAVWRFVPIRGGLVRLHEALYRHRRTHEAYYWLLQIGWNELLELADKRDHAARELMAGRAFFEPEGGIAVLPADWVNHEAA
;
A
#
# COMPACT_ATOMS: atom_id res chain seq x y z
N MET A 1 -23.72 19.10 -22.64
CA MET A 1 -22.71 18.03 -22.50
C MET A 1 -22.55 17.75 -21.01
N ARG A 2 -23.29 16.77 -20.47
CA ARG A 2 -23.18 16.38 -19.06
C ARG A 2 -21.97 15.46 -18.95
N MET A 3 -20.97 15.85 -18.16
CA MET A 3 -19.96 14.91 -17.70
C MET A 3 -20.69 13.86 -16.86
N SER A 4 -20.75 12.63 -17.35
CA SER A 4 -21.10 11.47 -16.53
C SER A 4 -19.90 11.22 -15.62
N TYR A 5 -20.09 11.49 -14.33
CA TYR A 5 -19.08 11.20 -13.32
C TYR A 5 -19.21 9.71 -12.97
N PRO A 6 -18.12 8.92 -12.88
CA PRO A 6 -18.20 7.63 -12.24
C PRO A 6 -18.79 7.85 -10.84
N SER A 7 -19.98 7.31 -10.62
CA SER A 7 -20.69 7.50 -9.38
C SER A 7 -19.91 6.81 -8.26
N CYS A 8 -19.91 7.41 -7.07
CA CYS A 8 -19.55 6.71 -5.83
C CYS A 8 -20.51 5.52 -5.54
N GLY A 9 -21.45 5.21 -6.45
CA GLY A 9 -22.42 4.12 -6.37
C GLY A 9 -21.98 2.83 -7.07
N ALA A 10 -20.72 2.74 -7.53
CA ALA A 10 -20.18 1.47 -8.04
C ALA A 10 -19.62 0.58 -6.91
N MET A 11 -19.04 1.15 -5.85
CA MET A 11 -18.50 0.36 -4.74
C MET A 11 -19.63 -0.26 -3.90
N LEU A 12 -19.40 -1.48 -3.40
CA LEU A 12 -20.30 -2.11 -2.45
C LEU A 12 -20.46 -1.26 -1.18
N THR A 13 -21.70 -1.15 -0.74
CA THR A 13 -22.09 -0.63 0.57
C THR A 13 -21.68 -1.60 1.68
N LEU A 14 -21.69 -1.13 2.93
CA LEU A 14 -21.41 -1.99 4.09
C LEU A 14 -22.31 -3.24 4.14
N PRO A 15 -23.65 -3.16 4.04
CA PRO A 15 -24.49 -4.36 4.01
C PRO A 15 -24.09 -5.35 2.92
N GLU A 16 -23.70 -4.86 1.74
CA GLU A 16 -23.26 -5.70 0.63
C GLU A 16 -21.88 -6.32 0.87
N MET A 17 -20.94 -5.59 1.46
CA MET A 17 -19.64 -6.15 1.89
C MET A 17 -19.83 -7.26 2.92
N ASN A 18 -20.71 -7.06 3.91
CA ASN A 18 -21.04 -8.08 4.91
C ASN A 18 -21.70 -9.31 4.28
N GLN A 19 -22.54 -9.12 3.27
CA GLN A 19 -23.19 -10.22 2.55
C GLN A 19 -22.18 -10.98 1.67
N ALA A 20 -21.25 -10.28 1.02
CA ALA A 20 -20.16 -10.89 0.26
C ALA A 20 -19.26 -11.73 1.17
N ALA A 21 -18.83 -11.18 2.32
CA ALA A 21 -18.01 -11.89 3.30
C ALA A 21 -18.68 -13.19 3.79
N LYS A 22 -19.97 -13.16 4.14
CA LYS A 22 -20.70 -14.38 4.54
C LYS A 22 -20.73 -15.46 3.46
N ARG A 23 -20.88 -15.06 2.19
CA ARG A 23 -20.91 -16.01 1.08
C ARG A 23 -19.54 -16.67 0.84
N TYR A 24 -18.47 -16.02 1.27
CA TYR A 24 -17.11 -16.56 1.19
C TYR A 24 -16.78 -17.59 2.27
N GLU A 25 -17.52 -17.62 3.37
CA GLU A 25 -17.46 -18.76 4.31
C GLU A 25 -17.90 -20.07 3.63
N GLU A 26 -18.66 -19.97 2.53
CA GLU A 26 -19.27 -21.11 1.82
C GLU A 26 -18.54 -21.48 0.51
N VAL A 27 -17.74 -20.57 -0.08
CA VAL A 27 -17.11 -20.74 -1.40
C VAL A 27 -15.66 -20.24 -1.39
N PRO A 28 -14.68 -20.93 -2.02
CA PRO A 28 -13.29 -20.47 -2.07
C PRO A 28 -13.11 -19.08 -2.71
N CYS A 29 -12.36 -18.19 -2.03
CA CYS A 29 -12.04 -16.85 -2.52
C CYS A 29 -10.93 -16.85 -3.60
N THR A 30 -11.02 -15.92 -4.54
CA THR A 30 -9.86 -15.51 -5.36
C THR A 30 -9.33 -14.16 -4.88
N TRP A 31 -8.20 -14.18 -4.18
CA TRP A 31 -7.53 -13.01 -3.65
C TRP A 31 -6.86 -12.18 -4.75
N LEU A 32 -7.21 -10.90 -4.84
CA LEU A 32 -6.52 -9.92 -5.67
C LEU A 32 -5.33 -9.29 -4.93
N TRP A 33 -5.48 -9.11 -3.62
CA TRP A 33 -4.45 -8.54 -2.76
C TRP A 33 -4.59 -9.06 -1.32
N SER A 34 -3.45 -9.24 -0.65
CA SER A 34 -3.36 -9.39 0.79
C SER A 34 -2.09 -8.70 1.27
N ASP A 35 -2.17 -7.96 2.37
CA ASP A 35 -0.99 -7.37 3.01
C ASP A 35 -0.07 -8.44 3.64
N TYR A 36 -0.53 -9.69 3.72
CA TYR A 36 0.15 -10.81 4.36
C TYR A 36 0.41 -11.96 3.40
N THR A 37 1.47 -12.70 3.74
CA THR A 37 1.82 -14.01 3.21
C THR A 37 1.71 -15.02 4.36
N GLU A 38 1.92 -16.31 4.07
CA GLU A 38 1.97 -17.36 5.10
C GLU A 38 2.97 -17.08 6.23
N THR A 39 4.02 -16.32 5.94
CA THR A 39 5.11 -16.00 6.88
C THR A 39 5.02 -14.63 7.53
N GLY A 40 3.96 -13.86 7.26
CA GLY A 40 3.78 -12.49 7.77
C GLY A 40 3.65 -11.45 6.66
N PRO A 41 3.84 -10.15 6.96
CA PRO A 41 3.59 -9.08 6.00
C PRO A 41 4.41 -9.24 4.70
N ASN A 42 3.79 -8.96 3.56
CA ASN A 42 4.47 -9.01 2.27
C ASN A 42 5.58 -7.94 2.17
N LEU A 43 6.44 -8.03 1.17
CA LEU A 43 7.60 -7.13 1.04
C LEU A 43 7.18 -5.64 0.91
N LEU A 44 6.08 -5.35 0.22
CA LEU A 44 5.57 -3.98 0.08
C LEU A 44 5.09 -3.42 1.43
N ALA A 45 4.31 -4.20 2.19
CA ALA A 45 3.83 -3.81 3.52
C ALA A 45 5.01 -3.57 4.48
N ARG A 46 6.03 -4.44 4.44
CA ARG A 46 7.28 -4.27 5.22
C ARG A 46 8.00 -2.98 4.84
N LEU A 47 8.17 -2.71 3.55
CA LEU A 47 8.83 -1.49 3.07
C LEU A 47 8.08 -0.22 3.52
N LEU A 48 6.76 -0.16 3.32
CA LEU A 48 5.97 1.02 3.67
C LEU A 48 6.01 1.31 5.17
N ARG A 49 5.92 0.27 6.01
CA ARG A 49 6.07 0.41 7.45
C ARG A 49 7.47 0.90 7.84
N PHE A 50 8.52 0.38 7.21
CA PHE A 50 9.89 0.85 7.43
C PHE A 50 10.07 2.31 7.04
N LEU A 51 9.54 2.72 5.88
CA LEU A 51 9.56 4.12 5.43
C LEU A 51 8.76 5.04 6.37
N GLY A 52 7.63 4.57 6.92
CA GLY A 52 6.90 5.27 7.97
C GLY A 52 7.72 5.44 9.24
N GLY A 53 8.50 4.43 9.63
CA GLY A 53 9.46 4.53 10.73
C GLY A 53 10.56 5.56 10.49
N ILE A 54 11.04 5.69 9.25
CA ILE A 54 12.01 6.75 8.89
C ILE A 54 11.39 8.13 9.03
N ASP A 55 10.16 8.33 8.56
CA ASP A 55 9.43 9.59 8.73
C ASP A 55 9.27 9.94 10.22
N GLU A 56 8.80 8.99 11.03
CA GLU A 56 8.64 9.17 12.48
C GLU A 56 9.98 9.47 13.18
N TYR A 57 11.06 8.75 12.80
CA TYR A 57 12.39 8.99 13.34
C TYR A 57 12.89 10.40 13.00
N LEU A 58 12.74 10.86 11.76
CA LEU A 58 13.19 12.20 11.36
C LEU A 58 12.46 13.30 12.14
N GLN A 59 11.16 13.14 12.37
CA GLN A 59 10.36 14.06 13.17
C GLN A 59 10.77 14.09 14.66
N ASN A 60 11.25 12.96 15.19
CA ASN A 60 11.58 12.80 16.62
C ASN A 60 13.10 12.72 16.91
N SER A 61 13.95 12.93 15.92
CA SER A 61 15.38 12.61 15.95
C SER A 61 16.17 13.23 17.11
N LEU A 62 15.76 14.40 17.61
CA LEU A 62 16.35 15.05 18.79
C LEU A 62 16.23 14.23 20.08
N HIS A 63 15.28 13.29 20.14
CA HIS A 63 14.96 12.49 21.33
C HIS A 63 15.41 11.02 21.19
N GLN A 64 15.97 10.63 20.04
CA GLN A 64 16.33 9.24 19.73
C GLN A 64 17.74 9.15 19.13
N PRO A 65 18.79 9.05 19.96
CA PRO A 65 20.17 9.11 19.47
C PRO A 65 20.58 7.85 18.68
N ASN A 66 19.90 6.71 18.87
CA ASN A 66 20.21 5.47 18.17
C ASN A 66 19.13 5.14 17.12
N MET A 67 19.48 5.36 15.85
CA MET A 67 18.63 5.15 14.69
C MET A 67 18.22 3.68 14.47
N ILE A 68 19.11 2.72 14.71
CA ILE A 68 18.79 1.29 14.51
C ILE A 68 17.78 0.82 15.57
N GLU A 69 17.95 1.25 16.82
CA GLU A 69 16.99 0.95 17.88
C GLU A 69 15.63 1.60 17.62
N ALA A 70 15.64 2.86 17.19
CA ALA A 70 14.43 3.60 16.83
C ALA A 70 13.63 2.92 15.71
N LEU A 71 14.32 2.35 14.71
CA LEU A 71 13.68 1.72 13.56
C LEU A 71 13.32 0.24 13.78
N ARG A 72 13.68 -0.35 14.92
CA ARG A 72 13.35 -1.75 15.25
C ARG A 72 11.85 -2.08 15.21
N PRO A 73 10.94 -1.22 15.74
CA PRO A 73 9.49 -1.47 15.65
C PRO A 73 8.93 -1.39 14.21
N PHE A 74 9.74 -0.90 13.27
CA PHE A 74 9.38 -0.66 11.88
C PHE A 74 10.10 -1.63 10.93
N TYR A 75 10.30 -2.86 11.38
CA TYR A 75 10.76 -4.00 10.56
C TYR A 75 12.15 -3.87 9.93
N ILE A 76 13.02 -3.00 10.44
CA ILE A 76 14.40 -2.87 9.93
C ILE A 76 15.15 -4.21 9.83
N LYS A 77 14.89 -5.15 10.75
CA LYS A 77 15.55 -6.47 10.79
C LYS A 77 14.91 -7.53 9.88
N GLU A 78 13.80 -7.22 9.23
CA GLU A 78 13.06 -8.16 8.37
C GLU A 78 13.51 -8.11 6.90
N PHE A 79 14.43 -7.19 6.57
CA PHE A 79 15.04 -7.09 5.26
C PHE A 79 16.32 -7.93 5.17
N ASN A 80 16.54 -8.51 4.00
CA ASN A 80 17.79 -9.17 3.66
C ASN A 80 18.28 -8.65 2.30
N PRO A 81 19.37 -7.84 2.25
CA PRO A 81 20.19 -7.42 3.39
C PRO A 81 19.49 -6.39 4.31
N ILE A 82 19.87 -6.40 5.58
CA ILE A 82 19.46 -5.37 6.56
C ILE A 82 20.02 -4.02 6.08
N PRO A 83 19.22 -2.93 6.04
CA PRO A 83 19.69 -1.62 5.59
C PRO A 83 20.80 -1.10 6.49
N SER A 84 21.87 -0.59 5.87
CA SER A 84 22.97 0.09 6.57
C SER A 84 22.52 1.48 7.07
N GLN A 85 23.33 2.10 7.93
CA GLN A 85 23.11 3.50 8.30
C GLN A 85 23.16 4.43 7.08
N ALA A 86 24.02 4.16 6.10
CA ALA A 86 24.11 4.94 4.88
C ALA A 86 22.87 4.76 3.97
N VAL A 87 22.24 3.57 3.95
CA VAL A 87 20.93 3.37 3.33
C VAL A 87 19.87 4.27 3.98
N ILE A 88 19.78 4.28 5.31
CA ILE A 88 18.77 5.07 6.01
C ILE A 88 18.98 6.57 5.81
N VAL A 89 20.23 7.04 5.88
CA VAL A 89 20.58 8.43 5.56
C VAL A 89 20.25 8.76 4.10
N GLY A 90 20.48 7.83 3.18
CA GLY A 90 20.12 7.98 1.77
C GLY A 90 18.61 8.16 1.57
N LEU A 91 17.80 7.35 2.26
CA LEU A 91 16.34 7.47 2.28
C LEU A 91 15.89 8.81 2.89
N ALA A 92 16.52 9.25 3.98
CA ALA A 92 16.24 10.55 4.59
C ALA A 92 16.52 11.75 3.66
N ILE A 93 17.51 11.64 2.76
CA ILE A 93 17.80 12.70 1.77
C ILE A 93 16.64 12.88 0.78
N VAL A 94 15.93 11.80 0.44
CA VAL A 94 14.75 11.82 -0.46
C VAL A 94 13.43 11.77 0.31
N TRP A 95 13.44 12.24 1.56
CA TRP A 95 12.29 12.16 2.47
C TRP A 95 10.98 12.70 1.88
N LEU A 96 11.02 13.78 1.10
CA LEU A 96 9.81 14.31 0.46
C LEU A 96 9.14 13.32 -0.50
N ASP A 97 9.91 12.47 -1.18
CA ASP A 97 9.35 11.43 -2.05
C ASP A 97 8.83 10.23 -1.24
N ILE A 98 9.45 9.96 -0.09
CA ILE A 98 8.89 9.02 0.91
C ILE A 98 7.54 9.53 1.42
N CYS A 99 7.41 10.79 1.81
CA CYS A 99 6.14 11.36 2.28
C CYS A 99 5.03 11.22 1.23
N LYS A 100 5.33 11.46 -0.06
CA LYS A 100 4.34 11.28 -1.14
C LYS A 100 3.91 9.82 -1.30
N LEU A 101 4.84 8.87 -1.12
CA LEU A 101 4.54 7.45 -1.17
C LEU A 101 3.68 7.02 0.03
N LEU A 102 4.00 7.50 1.24
CA LEU A 102 3.22 7.26 2.45
C LEU A 102 1.83 7.92 2.39
N ASP A 103 1.70 9.09 1.77
CA ASP A 103 0.39 9.71 1.50
C ASP A 103 -0.44 8.85 0.55
N ALA A 104 0.15 8.29 -0.51
CA ALA A 104 -0.54 7.34 -1.37
C ALA A 104 -0.99 6.09 -0.59
N ASP A 105 -0.18 5.61 0.36
CA ASP A 105 -0.54 4.50 1.24
C ASP A 105 -1.71 4.83 2.18
N SER A 106 -1.66 6.00 2.83
CA SER A 106 -2.73 6.48 3.70
C SER A 106 -4.06 6.68 2.96
N ARG A 107 -4.01 7.12 1.69
CA ARG A 107 -5.20 7.24 0.83
C ARG A 107 -5.75 5.87 0.43
N TYR A 108 -4.89 4.87 0.22
CA TYR A 108 -5.32 3.48 0.06
C TYR A 108 -5.97 2.96 1.35
N ALA A 109 -5.38 3.18 2.52
CA ALA A 109 -5.97 2.80 3.80
C ALA A 109 -7.37 3.43 4.00
N SER A 110 -7.51 4.72 3.66
CA SER A 110 -8.79 5.44 3.69
C SER A 110 -9.81 4.88 2.70
N LEU A 111 -9.35 4.35 1.55
CA LEU A 111 -10.21 3.70 0.56
C LEU A 111 -10.70 2.33 1.07
N VAL A 112 -9.89 1.56 1.78
CA VAL A 112 -10.29 0.22 2.25
C VAL A 112 -11.02 0.23 3.60
N ASP A 113 -10.90 1.31 4.38
CA ASP A 113 -11.67 1.52 5.62
C ASP A 113 -13.16 1.71 5.31
N TRP A 114 -13.89 0.60 5.17
CA TRP A 114 -15.30 0.62 4.80
C TRP A 114 -16.21 1.20 5.89
N GLU A 115 -15.78 1.22 7.15
CA GLU A 115 -16.55 1.80 8.26
C GLU A 115 -16.53 3.33 8.21
N ARG A 116 -15.36 3.90 7.89
CA ARG A 116 -15.12 5.35 7.99
C ARG A 116 -14.69 5.97 6.66
N ARG A 117 -14.95 5.28 5.55
CA ARG A 117 -14.56 5.72 4.20
C ARG A 117 -15.04 7.15 3.92
N PRO A 118 -14.12 8.10 3.69
CA PRO A 118 -14.50 9.43 3.22
C PRO A 118 -15.25 9.35 1.87
N GLN A 119 -16.24 10.22 1.66
CA GLN A 119 -17.01 10.27 0.42
C GLN A 119 -16.14 10.51 -0.83
N ASP A 120 -14.97 11.12 -0.66
CA ASP A 120 -14.02 11.44 -1.71
C ASP A 120 -12.86 10.45 -1.85
N ALA A 121 -12.88 9.33 -1.11
CA ALA A 121 -11.76 8.37 -1.06
C ALA A 121 -11.38 7.83 -2.46
N VAL A 122 -12.38 7.53 -3.30
CA VAL A 122 -12.20 7.08 -4.69
C VAL A 122 -11.43 8.11 -5.52
N TRP A 123 -11.77 9.39 -5.39
CA TRP A 123 -11.12 10.47 -6.14
C TRP A 123 -9.72 10.78 -5.64
N ARG A 124 -9.47 10.50 -4.36
CA ARG A 124 -8.17 10.73 -3.74
C ARG A 124 -7.20 9.60 -4.00
N PHE A 125 -7.65 8.41 -4.38
CA PHE A 125 -6.79 7.26 -4.60
C PHE A 125 -5.60 7.58 -5.51
N VAL A 126 -4.39 7.22 -5.05
CA VAL A 126 -3.14 7.39 -5.80
C VAL A 126 -2.47 6.03 -5.93
N PRO A 127 -2.15 5.57 -7.16
CA PRO A 127 -1.41 4.32 -7.35
C PRO A 127 -0.03 4.35 -6.69
N ILE A 128 0.28 3.34 -5.87
CA ILE A 128 1.56 3.24 -5.17
C ILE A 128 2.71 2.94 -6.12
N ARG A 129 2.49 2.18 -7.19
CA ARG A 129 3.55 1.87 -8.15
C ARG A 129 4.21 3.13 -8.69
N GLY A 130 3.42 4.14 -9.05
CA GLY A 130 3.93 5.41 -9.53
C GLY A 130 4.76 6.14 -8.46
N GLY A 131 4.39 6.01 -7.19
CA GLY A 131 5.17 6.54 -6.06
C GLY A 131 6.52 5.84 -5.90
N LEU A 132 6.54 4.51 -5.97
CA LEU A 132 7.77 3.72 -5.91
C LEU A 132 8.73 4.11 -7.03
N VAL A 133 8.26 4.19 -8.28
CA VAL A 133 9.11 4.57 -9.43
C VAL A 133 9.73 5.96 -9.21
N ARG A 134 8.94 6.93 -8.73
CA ARG A 134 9.47 8.27 -8.41
C ARG A 134 10.50 8.25 -7.29
N LEU A 135 10.29 7.46 -6.24
CA LEU A 135 11.27 7.29 -5.16
C LEU A 135 12.59 6.72 -5.70
N HIS A 136 12.52 5.68 -6.53
CA HIS A 136 13.69 5.06 -7.14
C HIS A 136 14.45 6.04 -8.06
N GLU A 137 13.73 6.84 -8.86
CA GLU A 137 14.35 7.90 -9.66
C GLU A 137 15.02 8.98 -8.79
N ALA A 138 14.38 9.39 -7.69
CA ALA A 138 14.97 10.37 -6.76
C ALA A 138 16.27 9.84 -6.16
N LEU A 139 16.28 8.57 -5.73
CA LEU A 139 17.47 7.90 -5.21
C LEU A 139 18.58 7.75 -6.27
N TYR A 140 18.22 7.58 -7.54
CA TYR A 140 19.21 7.51 -8.62
C TYR A 140 19.87 8.86 -8.91
N ARG A 141 19.09 9.95 -8.86
CA ARG A 141 19.57 11.30 -9.21
C ARG A 141 20.52 11.89 -8.17
N HIS A 142 20.45 11.46 -6.91
CA HIS A 142 21.29 11.97 -5.84
C HIS A 142 22.51 11.07 -5.58
N ARG A 143 23.73 11.59 -5.79
CA ARG A 143 24.97 10.81 -5.57
C ARG A 143 25.11 10.22 -4.16
N ARG A 144 24.58 10.93 -3.15
CA ARG A 144 24.64 10.53 -1.73
C ARG A 144 23.67 9.41 -1.37
N THR A 145 22.78 9.01 -2.27
CA THR A 145 21.73 8.02 -2.02
C THR A 145 21.98 6.70 -2.76
N HIS A 146 23.17 6.52 -3.33
CA HIS A 146 23.57 5.31 -4.05
C HIS A 146 23.35 4.05 -3.21
N GLU A 147 23.81 3.99 -1.96
CA GLU A 147 23.59 2.79 -1.14
C GLU A 147 22.12 2.44 -0.97
N ALA A 148 21.26 3.44 -0.74
CA ALA A 148 19.81 3.23 -0.64
C ALA A 148 19.19 2.74 -1.96
N TYR A 149 19.65 3.28 -3.08
CA TYR A 149 19.26 2.82 -4.42
C TYR A 149 19.59 1.33 -4.61
N TYR A 150 20.84 0.93 -4.36
CA TYR A 150 21.26 -0.47 -4.55
C TYR A 150 20.63 -1.41 -3.53
N TRP A 151 20.40 -0.94 -2.30
CA TRP A 151 19.68 -1.71 -1.30
C TRP A 151 18.25 -2.05 -1.75
N LEU A 152 17.51 -1.09 -2.33
CA LEU A 152 16.17 -1.37 -2.88
C LEU A 152 16.21 -2.44 -3.98
N LEU A 153 17.24 -2.42 -4.84
CA LEU A 153 17.43 -3.47 -5.85
C LEU A 153 17.67 -4.84 -5.20
N GLN A 154 18.48 -4.89 -4.13
CA GLN A 154 18.86 -6.13 -3.45
C GLN A 154 17.71 -6.77 -2.67
N ILE A 155 16.83 -5.98 -2.04
CA ILE A 155 15.71 -6.55 -1.26
C ILE A 155 14.55 -7.07 -2.13
N GLY A 156 14.58 -6.83 -3.45
CA GLY A 156 13.56 -7.30 -4.38
C GLY A 156 12.76 -6.18 -5.06
N TRP A 157 13.44 -5.26 -5.77
CA TRP A 157 12.77 -4.15 -6.47
C TRP A 157 11.67 -4.59 -7.46
N ASN A 158 11.90 -5.65 -8.23
CA ASN A 158 10.90 -6.15 -9.17
C ASN A 158 9.68 -6.72 -8.44
N GLU A 159 9.90 -7.45 -7.34
CA GLU A 159 8.81 -7.97 -6.50
C GLU A 159 7.99 -6.82 -5.89
N LEU A 160 8.65 -5.77 -5.40
CA LEU A 160 7.97 -4.55 -4.91
C LEU A 160 7.06 -3.94 -5.97
N LEU A 161 7.54 -3.85 -7.21
CA LEU A 161 6.79 -3.31 -8.34
C LEU A 161 5.60 -4.20 -8.72
N GLU A 162 5.75 -5.52 -8.67
CA GLU A 162 4.68 -6.50 -8.92
C GLU A 162 3.62 -6.46 -7.81
N LEU A 163 4.03 -6.39 -6.54
CA LEU A 163 3.13 -6.24 -5.41
C LEU A 163 2.36 -4.91 -5.48
N ALA A 164 3.05 -3.83 -5.85
CA ALA A 164 2.40 -2.53 -6.07
C ALA A 164 1.37 -2.58 -7.21
N ASP A 165 1.68 -3.25 -8.32
CA ASP A 165 0.72 -3.46 -9.41
C ASP A 165 -0.51 -4.24 -8.95
N LYS A 166 -0.30 -5.33 -8.20
CA LYS A 166 -1.40 -6.14 -7.65
C LYS A 166 -2.29 -5.32 -6.72
N ARG A 167 -1.70 -4.56 -5.80
CA ARG A 167 -2.46 -3.69 -4.89
C ARG A 167 -3.22 -2.60 -5.62
N ASP A 168 -2.56 -1.92 -6.57
CA ASP A 168 -3.18 -0.87 -7.38
C ASP A 168 -4.30 -1.44 -8.26
N HIS A 169 -4.15 -2.66 -8.78
CA HIS A 169 -5.21 -3.35 -9.50
C HIS A 169 -6.38 -3.71 -8.59
N ALA A 170 -6.13 -4.34 -7.44
CA ALA A 170 -7.15 -4.70 -6.46
C ALA A 170 -7.97 -3.49 -5.99
N ALA A 171 -7.30 -2.35 -5.74
CA ALA A 171 -7.97 -1.10 -5.41
C ALA A 171 -8.90 -0.61 -6.53
N ARG A 172 -8.50 -0.75 -7.80
CA ARG A 172 -9.35 -0.40 -8.95
C ARG A 172 -10.56 -1.32 -9.10
N GLU A 173 -10.39 -2.62 -8.86
CA GLU A 173 -11.50 -3.57 -8.86
C GLU A 173 -12.48 -3.26 -7.72
N LEU A 174 -11.97 -2.89 -6.54
CA LEU A 174 -12.77 -2.46 -5.39
C LEU A 174 -13.56 -1.18 -5.71
N MET A 175 -12.89 -0.16 -6.28
CA MET A 175 -13.54 1.10 -6.70
C MET A 175 -14.61 0.89 -7.77
N ALA A 176 -14.45 -0.14 -8.61
CA ALA A 176 -15.39 -0.49 -9.65
C ALA A 176 -16.51 -1.45 -9.21
N GLY A 177 -16.56 -1.81 -7.92
CA GLY A 177 -17.60 -2.71 -7.39
C GLY A 177 -17.46 -4.17 -7.78
N ARG A 178 -16.30 -4.59 -8.30
CA ARG A 178 -16.04 -5.98 -8.75
C ARG A 178 -15.26 -6.79 -7.73
N ALA A 179 -14.83 -6.15 -6.66
CA ALA A 179 -14.14 -6.75 -5.54
C ALA A 179 -14.72 -6.19 -4.23
N PHE A 180 -14.45 -6.89 -3.13
CA PHE A 180 -14.76 -6.44 -1.78
C PHE A 180 -13.50 -6.54 -0.91
N PHE A 181 -13.50 -5.79 0.18
CA PHE A 181 -12.45 -5.83 1.18
C PHE A 181 -12.91 -6.68 2.36
N GLU A 182 -12.14 -7.71 2.71
CA GLU A 182 -12.41 -8.58 3.84
C GLU A 182 -11.85 -7.97 5.14
N PRO A 183 -12.52 -8.09 6.30
CA PRO A 183 -12.01 -7.60 7.59
C PRO A 183 -10.57 -8.05 7.93
N GLU A 184 -10.15 -9.21 7.45
CA GLU A 184 -8.83 -9.81 7.66
C GLU A 184 -7.69 -9.11 6.88
N GLY A 185 -7.99 -8.07 6.09
CA GLY A 185 -6.98 -7.19 5.51
C GLY A 185 -6.59 -7.51 4.06
N GLY A 186 -7.53 -8.01 3.27
CA GLY A 186 -7.32 -8.34 1.86
C GLY A 186 -8.44 -7.87 0.95
N ILE A 187 -8.18 -7.82 -0.36
CA ILE A 187 -9.18 -7.57 -1.39
C ILE A 187 -9.35 -8.85 -2.21
N ALA A 188 -10.58 -9.34 -2.29
CA ALA A 188 -10.94 -10.48 -3.12
C ALA A 188 -11.97 -10.09 -4.18
N VAL A 189 -11.96 -10.79 -5.31
CA VAL A 189 -12.98 -10.65 -6.37
C VAL A 189 -14.36 -10.91 -5.75
N LEU A 190 -15.45 -10.50 -6.35
CA LEU A 190 -16.78 -11.01 -5.98
C LEU A 190 -17.05 -12.40 -6.59
N PRO A 191 -17.90 -13.24 -5.98
CA PRO A 191 -18.31 -14.51 -6.58
C PRO A 191 -18.92 -14.29 -7.96
N ALA A 192 -18.70 -15.22 -8.90
CA ALA A 192 -19.17 -15.09 -10.28
C ALA A 192 -20.72 -15.04 -10.40
N ASP A 193 -21.42 -15.52 -9.37
CA ASP A 193 -22.87 -15.53 -9.21
C ASP A 193 -23.38 -14.40 -8.30
N TRP A 194 -22.54 -13.39 -8.03
CA TRP A 194 -22.94 -12.14 -7.39
C TRP A 194 -23.86 -11.36 -8.34
N VAL A 195 -25.17 -11.64 -8.27
CA VAL A 195 -26.20 -11.00 -9.08
C VAL A 195 -26.59 -9.65 -8.47
N ASN A 196 -26.53 -8.62 -9.32
CA ASN A 196 -26.92 -7.22 -9.14
C ASN A 196 -25.89 -6.28 -8.49
N HIS A 197 -24.87 -5.93 -9.28
CA HIS A 197 -24.69 -4.52 -9.60
C HIS A 197 -24.56 -4.41 -11.12
N GLU A 198 -25.65 -4.01 -11.79
CA GLU A 198 -25.54 -3.47 -13.15
C GLU A 198 -24.53 -2.33 -13.09
N ALA A 199 -23.48 -2.45 -13.89
CA ALA A 199 -22.63 -1.33 -14.23
C ALA A 199 -23.53 -0.27 -14.90
N ALA A 200 -23.98 0.71 -14.12
CA ALA A 200 -24.67 1.91 -14.58
C ALA A 200 -23.66 3.01 -14.90
#